data_AF-A0A948WKB6-F1
#
_entry.id   AF-A0A948WKB6-F1
#
_cell.length_a   1.000
_cell.length_b   1.000
_cell.length_c   1.000
_cell.angle_alpha   90.00
_cell.angle_beta   90.00
_cell.angle_gamma   90.00
#
_symmetry.space_group_name_H-M   'P 1'
#
loop_
_entity.id
_entity.type
_entity.pdbx_description
1 polymer ?
#
loop_
_entity_poly.entity_id
_entity_poly.type
_entity_poly.pdbx_seq_one_letter_code
_entity_poly.pdbx_strand_id
1 'polypeptide(L)'
;MSTNDTRKSQLLSLKLRALVRDHLGRTSDDGIVPAVFARGAAVREDAACWLLVEDQVGRGLGPALLWALKENAGHLNVLAESGTGTIARQAEYFEHPISVWHVDGRTLIPAVAEPFVEAPSPSPEHRAFIELIVQGGATPVIEHGIVRGEVMGLEVCRAVDDQVTGEPRLEVGMGAHDREAFAMLHGNRPTVEALADVVENVKLHRRPGAGPHPFNRIAPERMLRATLLDNPGLVGATRLEPSDPPVPRANVLDTVPCVARGADARGHDVVVVVTSGADPDVVPFALDARARVDEIHATRSELLIALPTSHITPTNRRALELARSAARFVELDFA
;
A
#
# COMPACT_ATOMS: atom_id res chain seq x y z
N MET A 1 22.24 16.91 2.75
CA MET A 1 21.58 17.26 1.48
C MET A 1 22.66 17.51 0.45
N SER A 2 22.66 16.79 -0.67
CA SER A 2 23.61 17.03 -1.75
C SER A 2 23.25 18.32 -2.50
N THR A 3 24.20 18.90 -3.24
CA THR A 3 23.98 20.08 -4.08
C THR A 3 22.90 19.83 -5.14
N ASN A 4 22.77 18.57 -5.61
CA ASN A 4 21.74 18.14 -6.55
C ASN A 4 20.34 18.13 -5.94
N ASP A 5 20.19 17.68 -4.68
CA ASP A 5 18.90 17.67 -3.98
C ASP A 5 18.36 19.09 -3.76
N THR A 6 19.27 20.02 -3.45
CA THR A 6 18.94 21.44 -3.26
C THR A 6 18.46 22.06 -4.57
N ARG A 7 19.14 21.78 -5.68
CA ARG A 7 18.74 22.26 -7.01
C ARG A 7 17.39 21.67 -7.44
N LYS A 8 17.16 20.37 -7.22
CA LYS A 8 15.87 19.72 -7.51
C LYS A 8 14.73 20.39 -6.74
N SER A 9 14.89 20.59 -5.43
CA SER A 9 13.90 21.25 -4.59
C SER A 9 13.57 22.67 -5.06
N GLN A 10 14.58 23.46 -5.46
CA GLN A 10 14.38 24.80 -6.01
C GLN A 10 13.59 24.78 -7.32
N LEU A 11 13.89 23.84 -8.23
CA LEU A 11 13.16 23.69 -9.49
C LEU A 11 11.71 23.28 -9.27
N LEU A 12 11.43 22.37 -8.34
CA LEU A 12 10.06 21.99 -7.98
C LEU A 12 9.28 23.15 -7.36
N SER A 13 9.94 23.96 -6.51
CA SER A 13 9.34 25.16 -5.95
C SER A 13 8.99 26.20 -7.04
N LEU A 14 9.88 26.40 -8.02
CA LEU A 14 9.63 27.26 -9.18
C LEU A 14 8.48 26.75 -10.04
N LYS A 15 8.46 25.44 -10.34
CA LYS A 15 7.39 24.76 -11.09
C LYS A 15 6.05 24.97 -10.41
N LEU A 16 5.95 24.67 -9.11
CA LEU A 16 4.70 24.79 -8.36
C LEU A 16 4.19 26.23 -8.32
N ARG A 17 5.05 27.22 -8.04
CA ARG A 17 4.62 28.63 -8.08
C ARG A 17 4.08 29.02 -9.44
N ALA A 18 4.77 28.62 -10.51
CA ALA A 18 4.35 28.92 -11.87
C ALA A 18 3.00 28.27 -12.21
N LEU A 19 2.74 27.03 -11.78
CA LEU A 19 1.46 26.35 -11.97
C LEU A 19 0.33 27.03 -11.21
N VAL A 20 0.55 27.37 -9.94
CA VAL A 20 -0.45 28.01 -9.08
C VAL A 20 -0.80 29.41 -9.60
N ARG A 21 0.21 30.21 -9.94
CA ARG A 21 0.00 31.54 -10.51
C ARG A 21 -0.83 31.48 -11.80
N ASP A 22 -0.45 30.63 -12.74
CA ASP A 22 -1.14 30.50 -14.02
C ASP A 22 -2.58 30.00 -13.82
N HIS A 23 -2.78 29.01 -12.95
CA HIS A 23 -4.11 28.48 -12.63
C HIS A 23 -5.04 29.52 -12.00
N LEU A 24 -4.50 30.37 -11.12
CA LEU A 24 -5.24 31.47 -10.49
C LEU A 24 -5.38 32.71 -11.39
N GLY A 25 -4.85 32.68 -12.63
CA GLY A 25 -4.90 33.81 -13.56
C GLY A 25 -4.12 35.05 -13.09
N ARG A 26 -3.09 34.86 -12.25
CA ARG A 26 -2.30 35.95 -11.67
C ARG A 26 -1.14 36.35 -12.58
N THR A 27 -0.71 37.60 -12.50
CA THR A 27 0.45 38.14 -13.25
C THR A 27 1.74 38.16 -12.43
N SER A 28 1.67 38.02 -11.11
CA SER A 28 2.80 37.92 -10.18
C SER A 28 2.61 36.77 -9.19
N ASP A 29 3.68 36.39 -8.48
CA ASP A 29 3.66 35.38 -7.40
C ASP A 29 3.21 36.00 -6.05
N ASP A 30 2.62 37.21 -6.04
CA ASP A 30 2.22 37.89 -4.80
C ASP A 30 1.17 37.05 -4.04
N GLY A 31 1.41 36.86 -2.74
CA GLY A 31 0.60 36.01 -1.88
C GLY A 31 0.88 34.50 -2.02
N ILE A 32 1.72 34.06 -2.97
CA ILE A 32 2.15 32.66 -3.11
C ILE A 32 3.46 32.47 -2.35
N VAL A 33 3.37 31.97 -1.12
CA VAL A 33 4.52 31.84 -0.21
C VAL A 33 5.08 30.41 -0.28
N PRO A 34 6.32 30.21 -0.79
CA PRO A 34 6.97 28.90 -0.79
C PRO A 34 7.11 28.31 0.62
N ALA A 35 6.99 26.99 0.70
CA ALA A 35 7.24 26.25 1.92
C ALA A 35 7.93 24.91 1.61
N VAL A 36 8.42 24.26 2.68
CA VAL A 36 9.14 23.00 2.56
C VAL A 36 8.17 21.83 2.65
N PHE A 37 8.25 20.93 1.67
CA PHE A 37 7.52 19.67 1.65
C PHE A 37 8.43 18.55 1.17
N ALA A 38 8.53 17.47 1.95
CA ALA A 38 9.54 16.44 1.73
C ALA A 38 9.32 15.62 0.45
N ARG A 39 8.06 15.43 0.01
CA ARG A 39 7.74 14.64 -1.19
C ARG A 39 7.60 15.47 -2.47
N GLY A 40 8.05 16.72 -2.46
CA GLY A 40 8.06 17.58 -3.63
C GLY A 40 8.19 19.06 -3.28
N ALA A 41 7.15 19.85 -3.55
CA ALA A 41 7.11 21.27 -3.23
C ALA A 41 5.77 21.68 -2.61
N ALA A 42 5.78 22.75 -1.82
CA ALA A 42 4.58 23.35 -1.26
C ALA A 42 4.60 24.88 -1.44
N VAL A 43 3.41 25.45 -1.61
CA VAL A 43 3.18 26.89 -1.47
C VAL A 43 1.90 27.09 -0.65
N ARG A 44 1.85 28.20 0.07
CA ARG A 44 0.66 28.70 0.76
C ARG A 44 0.11 29.89 0.00
N GLU A 45 -1.20 29.94 -0.11
CA GLU A 45 -1.92 31.03 -0.74
C GLU A 45 -3.22 31.24 0.04
N ASP A 46 -3.28 32.36 0.75
CA ASP A 46 -4.33 32.68 1.72
C ASP A 46 -4.61 31.53 2.72
N ALA A 47 -5.82 30.95 2.69
CA ALA A 47 -6.21 29.80 3.53
C ALA A 47 -5.99 28.45 2.83
N ALA A 48 -5.52 28.45 1.58
CA ALA A 48 -5.28 27.25 0.79
C ALA A 48 -3.79 26.86 0.81
N CYS A 49 -3.57 25.56 0.71
CA CYS A 49 -2.25 24.99 0.53
C CYS A 49 -2.19 24.23 -0.78
N TRP A 50 -1.11 24.41 -1.53
CA TRP A 50 -0.89 23.74 -2.81
C TRP A 50 0.38 22.92 -2.70
N LEU A 51 0.29 21.61 -2.96
CA LEU A 51 1.40 20.68 -2.83
C LEU A 51 1.59 19.93 -4.14
N LEU A 52 2.79 20.05 -4.71
CA LEU A 52 3.24 19.23 -5.84
C LEU A 52 3.90 17.97 -5.26
N VAL A 53 3.33 16.81 -5.54
CA VAL A 53 3.87 15.49 -5.18
C VAL A 53 4.65 14.95 -6.38
N GLU A 54 5.94 14.69 -6.16
CA GLU A 54 6.83 14.10 -7.18
C GLU A 54 7.50 12.81 -6.72
N ASP A 55 7.59 12.59 -5.40
CA ASP A 55 8.12 11.36 -4.85
C ASP A 55 6.99 10.47 -4.33
N GLN A 56 7.05 9.17 -4.67
CA GLN A 56 6.05 8.16 -4.34
C GLN A 56 4.61 8.66 -4.59
N VAL A 57 4.31 9.07 -5.82
CA VAL A 57 3.08 9.79 -6.17
C VAL A 57 1.79 9.06 -5.73
N GLY A 58 1.72 7.73 -5.91
CA GLY A 58 0.58 6.91 -5.46
C GLY A 58 0.37 6.88 -3.93
N ARG A 59 1.31 7.48 -3.18
CA ARG A 59 1.31 7.66 -1.73
C ARG A 59 1.47 9.16 -1.42
N GLY A 60 0.94 10.06 -2.25
CA GLY A 60 1.12 11.50 -2.04
C GLY A 60 0.22 12.09 -0.96
N LEU A 61 -0.97 11.50 -0.80
CA LEU A 61 -2.11 12.15 -0.16
C LEU A 61 -1.95 12.31 1.35
N GLY A 62 -1.52 11.26 2.04
CA GLY A 62 -1.34 11.27 3.48
C GLY A 62 -0.37 12.37 3.92
N PRO A 63 0.89 12.36 3.47
CA PRO A 63 1.85 13.44 3.74
C PRO A 63 1.32 14.83 3.39
N ALA A 64 0.57 14.97 2.29
CA ALA A 64 0.01 16.25 1.88
C ALA A 64 -1.08 16.74 2.85
N LEU A 65 -2.00 15.86 3.25
CA LEU A 65 -3.03 16.13 4.24
C LEU A 65 -2.42 16.49 5.60
N LEU A 66 -1.45 15.72 6.06
CA LEU A 66 -0.77 15.97 7.34
C LEU A 66 -0.05 17.32 7.34
N TRP A 67 0.55 17.69 6.20
CA TRP A 67 1.19 18.99 6.04
C TRP A 67 0.17 20.13 6.06
N ALA A 68 -0.95 20.00 5.34
CA ALA A 68 -2.03 20.99 5.34
C ALA A 68 -2.62 21.19 6.75
N LEU A 69 -2.79 20.12 7.51
CA LEU A 69 -3.29 20.18 8.89
C LEU A 69 -2.31 20.89 9.82
N LYS A 70 -1.01 20.66 9.66
CA LYS A 70 0.02 21.38 10.41
C LYS A 70 -0.01 22.88 10.12
N GLU A 71 -0.27 23.27 8.88
CA GLU A 71 -0.40 24.67 8.48
C GLU A 71 -1.79 25.28 8.76
N ASN A 72 -2.72 24.51 9.34
CA ASN A 72 -4.13 24.91 9.55
C ASN A 72 -4.80 25.40 8.27
N ALA A 73 -4.47 24.78 7.13
CA ALA A 73 -5.09 25.11 5.85
C ALA A 73 -6.59 24.80 5.89
N GLY A 74 -7.41 25.67 5.30
CA GLY A 74 -8.83 25.42 5.09
C GLY A 74 -9.11 24.54 3.86
N HIS A 75 -8.15 24.48 2.92
CA HIS A 75 -8.27 23.71 1.68
C HIS A 75 -6.91 23.17 1.23
N LEU A 76 -6.87 21.91 0.80
CA LEU A 76 -5.68 21.27 0.25
C LEU A 76 -5.83 21.05 -1.26
N ASN A 77 -4.89 21.56 -2.05
CA ASN A 77 -4.71 21.25 -3.46
C ASN A 77 -3.52 20.31 -3.65
N VAL A 78 -3.74 19.10 -4.17
CA VAL A 78 -2.70 18.10 -4.46
C VAL A 78 -2.47 18.04 -5.97
N LEU A 79 -1.24 18.28 -6.40
CA LEU A 79 -0.83 18.30 -7.79
C LEU A 79 0.13 17.13 -8.04
N ALA A 80 -0.07 16.40 -9.14
CA ALA A 80 0.91 15.43 -9.62
C ALA A 80 0.80 15.20 -11.14
N GLU A 81 1.88 14.70 -11.75
CA GLU A 81 1.92 14.35 -13.18
C GLU A 81 1.38 12.94 -13.49
N SER A 82 1.19 12.10 -12.48
CA SER A 82 0.68 10.73 -12.63
C SER A 82 -0.07 10.29 -11.38
N GLY A 83 -0.77 9.15 -11.44
CA GLY A 83 -1.45 8.57 -10.27
C GLY A 83 -2.57 9.41 -9.65
N THR A 84 -2.95 10.53 -10.28
CA THR A 84 -3.91 11.49 -9.73
C THR A 84 -5.31 10.93 -9.60
N GLY A 85 -5.70 9.93 -10.39
CA GLY A 85 -7.00 9.27 -10.27
C GLY A 85 -7.14 8.46 -8.97
N THR A 86 -6.08 7.77 -8.55
CA THR A 86 -6.05 7.09 -7.25
C THR A 86 -6.04 8.09 -6.09
N ILE A 87 -5.26 9.17 -6.18
CA ILE A 87 -5.26 10.26 -5.17
C ILE A 87 -6.66 10.89 -5.07
N ALA A 88 -7.31 11.16 -6.20
CA ALA A 88 -8.66 11.72 -6.26
C ALA A 88 -9.69 10.80 -5.60
N ARG A 89 -9.68 9.50 -5.92
CA ARG A 89 -10.55 8.51 -5.27
C ARG A 89 -10.33 8.50 -3.74
N GLN A 90 -9.08 8.47 -3.29
CA GLN A 90 -8.76 8.49 -1.86
C GLN A 90 -9.23 9.78 -1.16
N ALA A 91 -9.14 10.93 -1.84
CA ALA A 91 -9.54 12.22 -1.31
C ALA A 91 -11.05 12.31 -1.02
N GLU A 92 -11.88 11.56 -1.75
CA GLU A 92 -13.34 11.53 -1.53
C GLU A 92 -13.73 11.04 -0.13
N TYR A 93 -12.87 10.26 0.53
CA TYR A 93 -13.14 9.71 1.86
C TYR A 93 -12.85 10.66 3.03
N PHE A 94 -12.44 11.90 2.75
CA PHE A 94 -12.16 12.91 3.77
C PHE A 94 -13.20 14.04 3.79
N GLU A 95 -13.54 14.51 4.98
CA GLU A 95 -14.35 15.71 5.22
C GLU A 95 -13.57 17.00 4.93
N HIS A 96 -12.25 16.97 5.10
CA HIS A 96 -11.37 18.08 4.75
C HIS A 96 -11.48 18.39 3.23
N PRO A 97 -11.63 19.66 2.82
CA PRO A 97 -11.67 20.01 1.41
C PRO A 97 -10.35 19.71 0.70
N ILE A 98 -10.38 18.74 -0.22
CA ILE A 98 -9.21 18.32 -1.00
C ILE A 98 -9.57 18.40 -2.49
N SER A 99 -8.77 19.13 -3.26
CA SER A 99 -8.82 19.13 -4.72
C SER A 99 -7.58 18.48 -5.28
N VAL A 100 -7.75 17.60 -6.26
CA VAL A 100 -6.64 16.88 -6.90
C VAL A 100 -6.53 17.32 -8.35
N TRP A 101 -5.30 17.59 -8.78
CA TRP A 101 -5.00 18.19 -10.08
C TRP A 101 -3.95 17.37 -10.82
N HIS A 102 -4.28 16.99 -12.05
CA HIS A 102 -3.31 16.47 -13.01
C HIS A 102 -2.54 17.62 -13.65
N VAL A 103 -1.22 17.54 -13.58
CA VAL A 103 -0.32 18.53 -14.19
C VAL A 103 -0.03 18.10 -15.63
N ASP A 104 -0.59 18.85 -16.60
CA ASP A 104 -0.29 18.69 -18.02
C ASP A 104 0.47 19.93 -18.52
N GLY A 105 1.80 19.84 -18.55
CA GLY A 105 2.68 20.96 -18.87
C GLY A 105 2.53 22.12 -17.87
N ARG A 106 1.82 23.18 -18.28
CA ARG A 106 1.52 24.36 -17.44
C ARG A 106 0.06 24.43 -16.97
N THR A 107 -0.77 23.48 -17.38
CA THR A 107 -2.19 23.46 -17.10
C THR A 107 -2.48 22.51 -15.94
N LEU A 108 -3.39 22.93 -15.05
CA LEU A 108 -3.95 22.07 -14.02
C LEU A 108 -5.33 21.59 -14.46
N ILE A 109 -5.46 20.28 -14.64
CA ILE A 109 -6.71 19.61 -15.02
C ILE A 109 -7.28 18.96 -13.75
N PRO A 110 -8.54 19.21 -13.38
CA PRO A 110 -9.16 18.49 -12.26
C PRO A 110 -9.05 16.98 -12.46
N ALA A 111 -8.49 16.28 -11.48
CA ALA A 111 -8.38 14.83 -11.54
C ALA A 111 -9.74 14.19 -11.24
N VAL A 112 -10.07 13.14 -11.98
CA VAL A 112 -11.27 12.33 -11.77
C VAL A 112 -10.88 11.10 -10.96
N ALA A 113 -11.68 10.76 -9.94
CA ALA A 113 -11.51 9.54 -9.19
C ALA A 113 -11.55 8.32 -10.12
N GLU A 114 -10.47 7.54 -10.09
CA GLU A 114 -10.36 6.32 -10.89
C GLU A 114 -11.22 5.22 -10.23
N PRO A 115 -12.02 4.44 -10.97
CA PRO A 115 -12.77 3.32 -10.38
C PRO A 115 -11.83 2.20 -9.89
N PHE A 116 -12.34 1.30 -9.05
CA PHE A 116 -11.58 0.10 -8.70
C PHE A 116 -11.49 -0.83 -9.90
N VAL A 117 -10.28 -1.32 -10.17
CA VAL A 117 -10.05 -2.35 -11.19
C VAL A 117 -10.26 -3.72 -10.55
N GLU A 118 -11.18 -4.52 -11.10
CA GLU A 118 -11.34 -5.91 -10.67
C GLU A 118 -10.04 -6.68 -10.90
N ALA A 119 -9.58 -7.40 -9.88
CA ALA A 119 -8.38 -8.19 -10.03
C ALA A 119 -8.65 -9.35 -11.01
N PRO A 120 -7.74 -9.63 -11.95
CA PRO A 120 -7.91 -10.77 -12.84
C PRO A 120 -7.97 -12.06 -12.01
N SER A 121 -8.81 -13.00 -12.40
CA SER A 121 -8.73 -14.35 -11.84
C SER A 121 -7.48 -15.05 -12.36
N PRO A 122 -6.74 -15.81 -11.52
CA PRO A 122 -5.65 -16.63 -12.01
C PRO A 122 -6.18 -17.68 -12.99
N SER A 123 -5.37 -17.98 -14.01
CA SER A 123 -5.66 -19.01 -15.01
C SER A 123 -5.85 -20.39 -14.36
N PRO A 124 -6.62 -21.31 -14.96
CA PRO A 124 -6.72 -22.69 -14.49
C PRO A 124 -5.36 -23.35 -14.31
N GLU A 125 -4.42 -23.06 -15.22
CA GLU A 125 -3.05 -23.57 -15.21
C GLU A 125 -2.27 -23.07 -13.99
N HIS A 126 -2.39 -21.78 -13.62
CA HIS A 126 -1.74 -21.26 -12.41
C HIS A 126 -2.39 -21.81 -11.15
N ARG A 127 -3.73 -22.00 -11.15
CA ARG A 127 -4.46 -22.60 -10.04
C ARG A 127 -4.06 -24.06 -9.80
N ALA A 128 -3.61 -24.78 -10.83
CA ALA A 128 -3.13 -26.15 -10.70
C ALA A 128 -1.91 -26.27 -9.77
N PHE A 129 -1.14 -25.20 -9.56
CA PHE A 129 -0.01 -25.20 -8.62
C PHE A 129 -0.43 -25.14 -7.14
N ILE A 130 -1.69 -24.86 -6.81
CA ILE A 130 -2.15 -24.73 -5.42
C ILE A 130 -1.88 -26.02 -4.64
N GLU A 131 -2.16 -27.18 -5.24
CA GLU A 131 -1.92 -28.47 -4.57
C GLU A 131 -0.43 -28.69 -4.30
N LEU A 132 0.44 -28.38 -5.26
CA LEU A 132 1.90 -28.47 -5.10
C LEU A 132 2.38 -27.53 -3.97
N ILE A 133 1.87 -26.30 -3.91
CA ILE A 133 2.20 -25.32 -2.85
C ILE A 133 1.85 -25.87 -1.46
N VAL A 134 0.65 -26.46 -1.33
CA VAL A 134 0.20 -27.08 -0.08
C VAL A 134 1.06 -28.29 0.28
N GLN A 135 1.35 -29.18 -0.67
CA GLN A 135 2.20 -30.36 -0.46
C GLN A 135 3.64 -29.97 -0.07
N GLY A 136 4.17 -28.88 -0.64
CA GLY A 136 5.46 -28.30 -0.25
C GLY A 136 5.45 -27.58 1.11
N GLY A 137 4.29 -27.50 1.79
CA GLY A 137 4.16 -26.96 3.14
C GLY A 137 4.04 -25.45 3.24
N ALA A 138 3.78 -24.74 2.14
CA ALA A 138 3.49 -23.31 2.10
C ALA A 138 1.97 -23.05 2.07
N THR A 139 1.55 -21.85 2.47
CA THR A 139 0.16 -21.40 2.38
C THR A 139 -0.11 -20.80 1.00
N PRO A 140 -1.05 -21.35 0.19
CA PRO A 140 -1.41 -20.74 -1.08
C PRO A 140 -2.18 -19.43 -0.86
N VAL A 141 -1.75 -18.37 -1.53
CA VAL A 141 -2.40 -17.05 -1.51
C VAL A 141 -2.59 -16.58 -2.94
N ILE A 142 -3.77 -16.06 -3.24
CA ILE A 142 -4.05 -15.37 -4.50
C ILE A 142 -4.16 -13.88 -4.16
N GLU A 143 -3.25 -13.08 -4.71
CA GLU A 143 -3.26 -11.62 -4.54
C GLU A 143 -3.11 -10.98 -5.92
N HIS A 144 -4.08 -10.16 -6.32
CA HIS A 144 -4.18 -9.54 -7.65
C HIS A 144 -4.05 -10.52 -8.81
N GLY A 145 -4.72 -11.68 -8.70
CA GLY A 145 -4.71 -12.70 -9.73
C GLY A 145 -3.45 -13.56 -9.82
N ILE A 146 -2.50 -13.39 -8.90
CA ILE A 146 -1.24 -14.12 -8.90
C ILE A 146 -1.29 -15.18 -7.80
N VAL A 147 -1.14 -16.45 -8.18
CA VAL A 147 -0.99 -17.57 -7.24
C VAL A 147 0.42 -17.56 -6.65
N ARG A 148 0.52 -17.54 -5.32
CA ARG A 148 1.78 -17.50 -4.56
C ARG A 148 1.74 -18.53 -3.45
N GLY A 149 2.90 -19.04 -3.05
CA GLY A 149 3.07 -19.76 -1.79
C GLY A 149 3.74 -18.86 -0.77
N GLU A 150 3.15 -18.74 0.42
CA GLU A 150 3.68 -17.93 1.51
C GLU A 150 4.05 -18.78 2.74
N VAL A 151 5.10 -18.37 3.46
CA VAL A 151 5.45 -18.87 4.80
C VAL A 151 5.42 -17.68 5.76
N MET A 152 4.43 -17.63 6.65
CA MET A 152 4.21 -16.49 7.56
C MET A 152 4.26 -15.14 6.81
N GLY A 153 3.59 -15.07 5.67
CA GLY A 153 3.52 -13.88 4.82
C GLY A 153 4.74 -13.63 3.91
N LEU A 154 5.80 -14.44 3.97
CA LEU A 154 6.90 -14.35 3.00
C LEU A 154 6.59 -15.19 1.78
N GLU A 155 6.56 -14.56 0.60
CA GLU A 155 6.50 -15.30 -0.66
C GLU A 155 7.74 -16.17 -0.83
N VAL A 156 7.53 -17.47 -1.00
CA VAL A 156 8.58 -18.46 -1.29
C VAL A 156 8.45 -19.05 -2.69
N CYS A 157 7.29 -18.89 -3.32
CA CYS A 157 7.09 -19.26 -4.72
C CYS A 157 5.93 -18.48 -5.35
N ARG A 158 5.91 -18.42 -6.69
CA ARG A 158 4.81 -17.81 -7.45
C ARG A 158 4.61 -18.48 -8.80
N ALA A 159 3.36 -18.58 -9.23
CA ALA A 159 3.02 -19.02 -10.58
C ALA A 159 3.26 -17.87 -11.57
N VAL A 160 3.88 -18.20 -12.70
CA VAL A 160 4.13 -17.29 -13.83
C VAL A 160 4.02 -18.07 -15.14
N ASP A 161 3.86 -17.36 -16.24
CA ASP A 161 4.09 -17.93 -17.57
C ASP A 161 5.55 -17.70 -17.97
N ASP A 162 6.19 -18.73 -18.52
CA ASP A 162 7.53 -18.60 -19.08
C ASP A 162 7.53 -17.57 -20.22
N GLN A 163 8.47 -16.61 -20.18
CA GLN A 163 8.50 -15.51 -21.15
C GLN A 163 8.81 -15.95 -22.58
N VAL A 164 9.41 -17.13 -22.76
CA VAL A 164 9.81 -17.65 -24.08
C VAL A 164 8.80 -18.69 -24.57
N THR A 165 8.44 -19.66 -23.73
CA THR A 165 7.56 -20.77 -24.15
C THR A 165 6.08 -20.48 -23.91
N GLY A 166 5.75 -19.54 -23.02
CA GLY A 166 4.37 -19.30 -22.57
C GLY A 166 3.81 -20.40 -21.69
N GLU A 167 4.62 -21.40 -21.31
CA GLU A 167 4.16 -22.49 -20.46
C GLU A 167 4.06 -22.04 -18.99
N PRO A 168 3.03 -22.47 -18.25
CA PRO A 168 2.87 -22.16 -16.84
C PRO A 168 4.01 -22.83 -16.04
N ARG A 169 4.67 -22.07 -15.19
CA ARG A 169 5.70 -22.55 -14.26
C ARG A 169 5.50 -21.99 -12.87
N LEU A 170 5.92 -22.76 -11.87
CA LEU A 170 6.07 -22.27 -10.52
C LEU A 170 7.54 -21.85 -10.34
N GLU A 171 7.79 -20.59 -10.02
CA GLU A 171 9.14 -20.16 -9.64
C GLU A 171 9.29 -20.20 -8.13
N VAL A 172 10.36 -20.82 -7.63
CA VAL A 172 10.65 -20.93 -6.20
C VAL A 172 11.80 -19.99 -5.84
N GLY A 173 11.61 -19.16 -4.82
CA GLY A 173 12.55 -18.14 -4.35
C GLY A 173 11.83 -16.88 -3.84
N MET A 174 12.50 -16.15 -2.94
CA MET A 174 11.91 -15.00 -2.21
C MET A 174 11.98 -13.67 -2.97
N GLY A 175 12.69 -13.65 -4.10
CA GLY A 175 12.86 -12.48 -4.96
C GLY A 175 13.29 -12.89 -6.36
N ALA A 176 13.36 -11.93 -7.29
CA ALA A 176 13.68 -12.22 -8.69
C ALA A 176 15.03 -12.93 -8.85
N HIS A 177 16.07 -12.46 -8.15
CA HIS A 177 17.40 -13.06 -8.20
C HIS A 177 17.44 -14.46 -7.57
N ASP A 178 16.75 -14.67 -6.45
CA ASP A 178 16.69 -15.99 -5.81
C ASP A 178 15.99 -17.01 -6.72
N ARG A 179 14.91 -16.58 -7.41
CA ARG A 179 14.17 -17.42 -8.36
C ARG A 179 14.99 -17.79 -9.57
N GLU A 180 15.75 -16.85 -10.12
CA GLU A 180 16.68 -17.10 -11.22
C GLU A 180 17.77 -18.10 -10.81
N ALA A 181 18.38 -17.90 -9.64
CA ALA A 181 19.39 -18.81 -9.11
C ALA A 181 18.83 -20.21 -8.85
N PHE A 182 17.61 -20.31 -8.31
CA PHE A 182 16.94 -21.59 -8.09
C PHE A 182 16.68 -22.33 -9.41
N ALA A 183 16.21 -21.63 -10.43
CA ALA A 183 15.95 -22.20 -11.76
C ALA A 183 17.23 -22.73 -12.43
N MET A 184 18.38 -22.06 -12.24
CA MET A 184 19.67 -22.55 -12.74
C MET A 184 20.10 -23.86 -12.07
N LEU A 185 19.73 -24.08 -10.81
CA LEU A 185 20.12 -25.26 -10.03
C LEU A 185 19.17 -26.46 -10.22
N HIS A 186 17.87 -26.20 -10.35
CA HIS A 186 16.83 -27.25 -10.33
C HIS A 186 16.08 -27.39 -11.67
N GLY A 187 16.36 -26.52 -12.66
CA GLY A 187 15.65 -26.48 -13.93
C GLY A 187 14.23 -25.92 -13.84
N ASN A 188 13.43 -26.11 -14.89
CA ASN A 188 12.12 -25.45 -15.07
C ASN A 188 10.94 -26.14 -14.36
N ARG A 189 11.15 -27.22 -13.61
CA ARG A 189 10.09 -27.94 -12.90
C ARG A 189 10.46 -28.08 -11.43
N PRO A 190 9.97 -27.20 -10.55
CA PRO A 190 10.15 -27.40 -9.12
C PRO A 190 9.42 -28.67 -8.71
N THR A 191 10.10 -29.51 -7.94
CA THR A 191 9.46 -30.64 -7.29
C THR A 191 8.88 -30.22 -5.95
N VAL A 192 7.96 -31.01 -5.41
CA VAL A 192 7.41 -30.80 -4.06
C VAL A 192 8.53 -30.74 -3.03
N GLU A 193 9.55 -31.60 -3.17
CA GLU A 193 10.71 -31.67 -2.27
C GLU A 193 11.53 -30.38 -2.32
N ALA A 194 11.79 -29.84 -3.52
CA ALA A 194 12.59 -28.64 -3.67
C ALA A 194 11.89 -27.40 -3.07
N LEU A 195 10.55 -27.34 -3.14
CA LEU A 195 9.78 -26.32 -2.44
C LEU A 195 9.79 -26.55 -0.92
N ALA A 196 9.64 -27.79 -0.47
CA ALA A 196 9.65 -28.15 0.94
C ALA A 196 10.95 -27.75 1.64
N ASP A 197 12.11 -27.95 0.99
CA ASP A 197 13.41 -27.54 1.54
C ASP A 197 13.49 -26.02 1.78
N VAL A 198 12.99 -25.22 0.84
CA VAL A 198 12.92 -23.76 0.98
C VAL A 198 11.96 -23.37 2.10
N VAL A 199 10.78 -24.00 2.14
CA VAL A 199 9.75 -23.73 3.16
C VAL A 199 10.28 -24.02 4.56
N GLU A 200 10.89 -25.17 4.78
CA GLU A 200 11.42 -25.57 6.09
C GLU A 200 12.52 -24.60 6.55
N ASN A 201 13.42 -24.19 5.65
CA ASN A 201 14.43 -23.17 5.97
C ASN A 201 13.79 -21.84 6.39
N VAL A 202 12.76 -21.37 5.69
CA VAL A 202 12.07 -20.11 6.05
C VAL A 202 11.33 -20.24 7.39
N LYS A 203 10.68 -21.37 7.68
CA LYS A 203 9.98 -21.63 8.95
C LYS A 203 10.89 -21.56 10.17
N LEU A 204 12.17 -21.95 10.04
CA LEU A 204 13.14 -21.85 11.14
C LEU A 204 13.30 -20.40 11.65
N HIS A 205 13.19 -19.44 10.73
CA HIS A 205 13.47 -18.03 10.98
C HIS A 205 12.22 -17.16 11.12
N ARG A 206 11.11 -17.49 10.45
CA ARG A 206 9.84 -16.72 10.53
C ARG A 206 8.89 -17.30 11.58
N ARG A 207 9.32 -17.28 12.83
CA ARG A 207 8.51 -17.68 13.99
C ARG A 207 8.73 -16.74 15.17
N PRO A 208 7.76 -16.60 16.08
CA PRO A 208 7.93 -15.82 17.31
C PRO A 208 9.19 -16.27 18.07
N GLY A 209 9.96 -15.30 18.58
CA GLY A 209 11.19 -15.54 19.34
C GLY A 209 12.40 -16.02 18.53
N ALA A 210 12.31 -16.10 17.19
CA ALA A 210 13.47 -16.40 16.36
C ALA A 210 14.54 -15.29 16.46
N GLY A 211 15.83 -15.69 16.45
CA GLY A 211 16.93 -14.74 16.39
C GLY A 211 16.89 -13.87 15.13
N PRO A 212 17.59 -12.72 15.11
CA PRO A 212 17.62 -11.84 13.96
C PRO A 212 18.06 -12.56 12.67
N HIS A 213 17.24 -12.49 11.62
CA HIS A 213 17.52 -13.10 10.32
C HIS A 213 16.91 -12.27 9.17
N PRO A 214 17.50 -12.19 7.97
CA PRO A 214 16.88 -11.48 6.85
C PRO A 214 15.42 -11.88 6.60
N PHE A 215 15.10 -13.18 6.69
CA PHE A 215 13.75 -13.69 6.45
C PHE A 215 12.70 -13.17 7.42
N ASN A 216 13.04 -12.82 8.66
CA ASN A 216 12.06 -12.26 9.61
C ASN A 216 12.00 -10.72 9.59
N ARG A 217 12.69 -10.08 8.65
CA ARG A 217 12.69 -8.62 8.45
C ARG A 217 12.07 -8.18 7.12
N ILE A 218 11.85 -9.11 6.19
CA ILE A 218 11.23 -8.85 4.89
C ILE A 218 9.71 -8.98 4.99
N ALA A 219 8.97 -8.13 4.28
CA ALA A 219 7.50 -8.13 4.27
C ALA A 219 6.86 -8.25 5.68
N PRO A 220 7.24 -7.37 6.64
CA PRO A 220 6.70 -7.43 7.99
C PRO A 220 5.18 -7.24 8.02
N GLU A 221 4.59 -6.43 7.14
CA GLU A 221 3.13 -6.25 7.04
C GLU A 221 2.41 -7.57 6.74
N ARG A 222 2.99 -8.40 5.87
CA ARG A 222 2.44 -9.73 5.56
C ARG A 222 2.63 -10.70 6.71
N MET A 223 3.73 -10.59 7.46
CA MET A 223 3.91 -11.39 8.70
C MET A 223 2.83 -11.06 9.73
N LEU A 224 2.57 -9.77 9.93
CA LEU A 224 1.52 -9.30 10.81
C LEU A 224 0.14 -9.76 10.33
N ARG A 225 -0.16 -9.64 9.03
CA ARG A 225 -1.41 -10.18 8.45
C ARG A 225 -1.53 -11.67 8.73
N ALA A 226 -0.51 -12.47 8.43
CA ALA A 226 -0.52 -13.93 8.67
C ALA A 226 -0.82 -14.24 10.15
N THR A 227 -0.21 -13.51 11.08
CA THR A 227 -0.45 -13.66 12.52
C THR A 227 -1.91 -13.36 12.88
N LEU A 228 -2.51 -12.32 12.28
CA LEU A 228 -3.92 -11.99 12.47
C LEU A 228 -4.88 -13.01 11.84
N LEU A 229 -4.53 -13.57 10.68
CA LEU A 229 -5.32 -14.63 10.05
C LEU A 229 -5.40 -15.86 10.97
N ASP A 230 -4.29 -16.22 11.62
CA ASP A 230 -4.24 -17.31 12.59
C ASP A 230 -4.90 -16.96 13.94
N ASN A 231 -4.93 -15.67 14.29
CA ASN A 231 -5.44 -15.17 15.58
C ASN A 231 -6.39 -13.97 15.40
N PRO A 232 -7.56 -14.17 14.77
CA PRO A 232 -8.46 -13.06 14.40
C PRO A 232 -9.00 -12.29 15.62
N GLY A 233 -9.04 -12.94 16.79
CA GLY A 233 -9.45 -12.32 18.05
C GLY A 233 -8.61 -11.13 18.48
N LEU A 234 -7.35 -11.02 18.01
CA LEU A 234 -6.47 -9.87 18.30
C LEU A 234 -7.04 -8.53 17.80
N VAL A 235 -7.91 -8.57 16.79
CA VAL A 235 -8.59 -7.39 16.25
C VAL A 235 -10.10 -7.40 16.51
N GLY A 236 -10.60 -8.35 17.31
CA GLY A 236 -12.02 -8.54 17.59
C GLY A 236 -12.79 -9.28 16.49
N ALA A 237 -12.10 -9.86 15.51
CA ALA A 237 -12.70 -10.70 14.49
C ALA A 237 -12.83 -12.16 14.95
N THR A 238 -13.77 -12.90 14.37
CA THR A 238 -13.91 -14.36 14.58
C THR A 238 -13.26 -15.17 13.47
N ARG A 239 -13.19 -14.59 12.27
CA ARG A 239 -12.50 -15.15 11.11
C ARG A 239 -11.91 -14.00 10.32
N LEU A 240 -10.78 -14.26 9.66
CA LEU A 240 -10.20 -13.37 8.68
C LEU A 240 -9.70 -14.19 7.49
N GLU A 241 -9.74 -13.59 6.32
CA GLU A 241 -9.12 -14.10 5.11
C GLU A 241 -8.38 -12.96 4.39
N PRO A 242 -7.32 -13.26 3.62
CA PRO A 242 -6.60 -12.23 2.88
C PRO A 242 -7.52 -11.58 1.84
N SER A 243 -7.30 -10.29 1.59
CA SER A 243 -7.98 -9.54 0.53
C SER A 243 -6.96 -8.69 -0.23
N ASP A 244 -7.28 -8.41 -1.50
CA ASP A 244 -6.42 -7.61 -2.36
C ASP A 244 -6.36 -6.16 -1.86
N PRO A 245 -5.15 -5.58 -1.71
CA PRO A 245 -5.03 -4.14 -1.51
C PRO A 245 -5.59 -3.36 -2.72
N PRO A 246 -5.92 -2.07 -2.58
CA PRO A 246 -6.42 -1.26 -3.70
C PRO A 246 -5.37 -0.97 -4.77
N VAL A 247 -4.09 -1.08 -4.40
CA VAL A 247 -2.94 -0.89 -5.29
C VAL A 247 -2.05 -2.12 -5.22
N PRO A 248 -1.68 -2.72 -6.36
CA PRO A 248 -0.81 -3.89 -6.38
C PRO A 248 0.59 -3.54 -5.88
N ARG A 249 1.19 -4.47 -5.13
CA ARG A 249 2.59 -4.39 -4.72
C ARG A 249 3.50 -4.70 -5.92
N ALA A 250 4.46 -3.81 -6.21
CA ALA A 250 5.42 -4.01 -7.29
C ALA A 250 6.57 -4.95 -6.86
N ASN A 251 7.08 -4.78 -5.63
CA ASN A 251 8.20 -5.54 -5.08
C ASN A 251 7.91 -6.05 -3.66
N VAL A 252 8.43 -7.23 -3.30
CA VAL A 252 8.32 -7.82 -1.95
C VAL A 252 8.92 -6.92 -0.86
N LEU A 253 9.89 -6.08 -1.21
CA LEU A 253 10.55 -5.13 -0.32
C LEU A 253 9.77 -3.82 -0.15
N ASP A 254 8.77 -3.55 -0.99
CA ASP A 254 7.97 -2.33 -0.87
C ASP A 254 7.19 -2.36 0.44
N THR A 255 7.14 -1.25 1.16
CA THR A 255 6.33 -1.11 2.38
C THR A 255 4.89 -0.79 2.01
N VAL A 256 4.14 -1.76 1.47
CA VAL A 256 2.70 -1.60 1.18
C VAL A 256 1.88 -2.24 2.31
N PRO A 257 0.87 -1.56 2.88
CA PRO A 257 -0.01 -2.19 3.84
C PRO A 257 -0.76 -3.38 3.23
N CYS A 258 -1.10 -4.35 4.06
CA CYS A 258 -1.83 -5.54 3.66
C CYS A 258 -3.30 -5.42 4.05
N VAL A 259 -4.18 -6.14 3.36
CA VAL A 259 -5.62 -6.13 3.64
C VAL A 259 -6.07 -7.56 4.00
N ALA A 260 -6.94 -7.64 4.99
CA ALA A 260 -7.72 -8.82 5.32
C ALA A 260 -9.18 -8.41 5.52
N ARG A 261 -10.11 -9.33 5.27
CA ARG A 261 -11.53 -9.14 5.50
C ARG A 261 -12.08 -10.28 6.33
N GLY A 262 -13.20 -10.06 7.01
CA GLY A 262 -13.83 -11.11 7.81
C GLY A 262 -15.08 -10.61 8.52
N ALA A 263 -15.40 -11.22 9.66
CA ALA A 263 -16.54 -10.80 10.47
C ALA A 263 -16.26 -10.85 11.98
N ASP A 264 -16.92 -9.98 12.74
CA ASP A 264 -16.91 -10.00 14.21
C ASP A 264 -17.82 -11.11 14.78
N ALA A 265 -17.91 -11.21 16.11
CA ALA A 265 -18.77 -12.19 16.78
C ALA A 265 -20.28 -11.92 16.63
N ARG A 266 -20.66 -10.73 16.15
CA ARG A 266 -22.04 -10.31 15.87
C ARG A 266 -22.41 -10.52 14.40
N GLY A 267 -21.45 -10.94 13.56
CA GLY A 267 -21.61 -11.13 12.13
C GLY A 267 -21.48 -9.85 11.30
N HIS A 268 -20.96 -8.76 11.87
CA HIS A 268 -20.66 -7.55 11.09
C HIS A 268 -19.37 -7.73 10.30
N ASP A 269 -19.38 -7.28 9.04
CA ASP A 269 -18.20 -7.30 8.19
C ASP A 269 -17.11 -6.37 8.75
N VAL A 270 -15.87 -6.85 8.71
CA VAL A 270 -14.69 -6.09 9.11
C VAL A 270 -13.66 -6.10 8.00
N VAL A 271 -13.04 -4.95 7.76
CA VAL A 271 -11.84 -4.81 6.94
C VAL A 271 -10.69 -4.42 7.85
N VAL A 272 -9.61 -5.18 7.76
CA VAL A 272 -8.40 -4.97 8.56
C VAL A 272 -7.26 -4.59 7.62
N VAL A 273 -6.74 -3.39 7.80
CA VAL A 273 -5.57 -2.88 7.08
C VAL A 273 -4.38 -2.97 8.01
N VAL A 274 -3.37 -3.72 7.60
CA VAL A 274 -2.22 -4.08 8.42
C VAL A 274 -0.98 -3.35 7.93
N THR A 275 -0.32 -2.60 8.81
CA THR A 275 0.97 -1.98 8.53
C THR A 275 1.96 -2.24 9.68
N SER A 276 3.26 -2.22 9.39
CA SER A 276 4.30 -2.55 10.37
C SER A 276 5.06 -1.34 10.89
N GLY A 277 4.97 -0.20 10.20
CA GLY A 277 5.79 0.99 10.47
C GLY A 277 4.98 2.28 10.51
N ALA A 278 5.67 3.37 10.86
CA ALA A 278 5.10 4.71 10.81
C ALA A 278 4.88 5.11 9.34
N ASP A 279 3.63 5.00 8.91
CA ASP A 279 3.21 5.24 7.53
C ASP A 279 2.26 6.45 7.48
N PRO A 280 2.67 7.58 6.88
CA PRO A 280 1.84 8.77 6.78
C PRO A 280 0.66 8.59 5.81
N ASP A 281 0.68 7.58 4.93
CA ASP A 281 -0.38 7.28 3.96
C ASP A 281 -1.34 6.19 4.42
N VAL A 282 -1.15 5.62 5.61
CA VAL A 282 -1.96 4.48 6.06
C VAL A 282 -3.45 4.80 6.11
N VAL A 283 -3.83 6.03 6.47
CA VAL A 283 -5.25 6.42 6.59
C VAL A 283 -5.91 6.52 5.21
N PRO A 284 -5.42 7.32 4.24
CA PRO A 284 -5.94 7.29 2.87
C PRO A 284 -6.00 5.89 2.27
N PHE A 285 -4.91 5.11 2.42
CA PHE A 285 -4.84 3.75 1.92
C PHE A 285 -5.93 2.86 2.55
N ALA A 286 -6.13 2.96 3.87
CA ALA A 286 -7.06 2.11 4.58
C ALA A 286 -8.52 2.40 4.21
N LEU A 287 -8.85 3.67 4.01
CA LEU A 287 -10.18 4.09 3.55
C LEU A 287 -10.47 3.57 2.14
N ASP A 288 -9.49 3.67 1.24
CA ASP A 288 -9.56 3.15 -0.13
C ASP A 288 -9.68 1.61 -0.14
N ALA A 289 -8.92 0.94 0.71
CA ALA A 289 -8.97 -0.52 0.87
C ALA A 289 -10.35 -0.99 1.34
N ARG A 290 -10.94 -0.35 2.36
CA ARG A 290 -12.32 -0.68 2.76
C ARG A 290 -13.28 -0.47 1.61
N ALA A 291 -13.24 0.69 0.95
CA ALA A 291 -14.18 1.00 -0.12
C ALA A 291 -14.12 -0.03 -1.25
N ARG A 292 -12.92 -0.48 -1.62
CA ARG A 292 -12.73 -1.57 -2.58
C ARG A 292 -13.39 -2.87 -2.13
N VAL A 293 -13.13 -3.30 -0.89
CA VAL A 293 -13.68 -4.55 -0.35
C VAL A 293 -15.20 -4.47 -0.26
N ASP A 294 -15.73 -3.34 0.21
CA ASP A 294 -17.15 -3.08 0.32
C ASP A 294 -17.83 -3.10 -1.05
N GLU A 295 -17.21 -2.52 -2.09
CA GLU A 295 -17.72 -2.54 -3.46
C GLU A 295 -17.75 -3.95 -4.05
N ILE A 296 -16.64 -4.70 -3.94
CA ILE A 296 -16.52 -6.06 -4.50
C ILE A 296 -17.51 -7.02 -3.84
N HIS A 297 -17.75 -6.87 -2.54
CA HIS A 297 -18.57 -7.80 -1.76
C HIS A 297 -19.97 -7.30 -1.45
N ALA A 298 -20.33 -6.08 -1.89
CA ALA A 298 -21.58 -5.41 -1.56
C ALA A 298 -21.84 -5.38 -0.03
N THR A 299 -20.82 -5.01 0.73
CA THR A 299 -20.84 -4.96 2.21
C THR A 299 -20.65 -3.52 2.72
N ARG A 300 -20.74 -3.35 4.04
CA ARG A 300 -20.40 -2.10 4.71
C ARG A 300 -19.59 -2.42 5.96
N SER A 301 -18.28 -2.43 5.81
CA SER A 301 -17.39 -2.98 6.83
C SER A 301 -16.97 -1.95 7.88
N GLU A 302 -16.78 -2.39 9.12
CA GLU A 302 -15.97 -1.65 10.10
C GLU A 302 -14.50 -1.65 9.62
N LEU A 303 -13.86 -0.48 9.61
CA LEU A 303 -12.44 -0.37 9.25
C LEU A 303 -11.55 -0.38 10.48
N LEU A 304 -10.67 -1.37 10.54
CA LEU A 304 -9.64 -1.55 11.55
C LEU A 304 -8.26 -1.32 10.93
N ILE A 305 -7.49 -0.39 11.47
CA ILE A 305 -6.10 -0.15 11.05
C ILE A 305 -5.17 -0.74 12.12
N ALA A 306 -4.62 -1.91 11.84
CA ALA A 306 -3.84 -2.71 12.79
C ALA A 306 -2.34 -2.52 12.58
N LEU A 307 -1.63 -2.11 13.63
CA LEU A 307 -0.19 -1.82 13.59
C LEU A 307 0.42 -1.83 15.00
N PRO A 308 1.76 -1.96 15.12
CA PRO A 308 2.42 -1.86 16.42
C PRO A 308 2.14 -0.51 17.10
N THR A 309 1.88 -0.56 18.40
CA THR A 309 1.50 0.60 19.22
C THR A 309 2.48 1.78 19.07
N SER A 310 3.78 1.49 18.98
CA SER A 310 4.86 2.47 18.78
C SER A 310 4.79 3.25 17.46
N HIS A 311 3.97 2.82 16.50
CA HIS A 311 3.84 3.43 15.18
C HIS A 311 2.52 4.18 14.99
N ILE A 312 1.65 4.20 16.00
CA ILE A 312 0.46 5.04 15.99
C ILE A 312 0.84 6.47 16.37
N THR A 313 0.94 7.34 15.38
CA THR A 313 1.32 8.74 15.60
C THR A 313 0.09 9.63 15.87
N PRO A 314 0.23 10.74 16.62
CA PRO A 314 -0.83 11.74 16.76
C PRO A 314 -1.31 12.28 15.41
N THR A 315 -0.38 12.39 14.48
CA THR A 315 -0.60 12.83 13.10
C THR A 315 -1.53 11.88 12.35
N ASN A 316 -1.32 10.56 12.46
CA ASN A 316 -2.20 9.55 11.87
C ASN A 316 -3.59 9.57 12.50
N ARG A 317 -3.70 9.79 13.82
CA ARG A 317 -4.99 9.97 14.51
C ARG A 317 -5.73 11.20 13.98
N ARG A 318 -5.03 12.32 13.80
CA ARG A 318 -5.62 13.55 13.27
C ARG A 318 -6.11 13.41 11.83
N ALA A 319 -5.42 12.64 10.98
CA ALA A 319 -5.93 12.31 9.65
C ALA A 319 -7.20 11.47 9.72
N LEU A 320 -7.25 10.49 10.61
CA LEU A 320 -8.41 9.59 10.77
C LEU A 320 -9.66 10.32 11.27
N GLU A 321 -9.51 11.34 12.12
CA GLU A 321 -10.60 12.21 12.57
C GLU A 321 -11.31 12.95 11.43
N LEU A 322 -10.65 13.11 10.28
CA LEU A 322 -11.21 13.77 9.09
C LEU A 322 -11.86 12.76 8.14
N ALA A 323 -11.86 11.47 8.45
CA ALA A 323 -12.49 10.47 7.59
C ALA A 323 -14.02 10.63 7.65
N ARG A 324 -14.68 10.56 6.49
CA ARG A 324 -16.16 10.64 6.37
C ARG A 324 -16.89 9.45 6.99
N SER A 325 -16.18 8.37 7.31
CA SER A 325 -16.76 7.11 7.75
C SER A 325 -15.90 6.52 8.85
N ALA A 326 -16.56 6.02 9.89
CA ALA A 326 -15.93 5.53 11.10
C ALA A 326 -14.84 4.49 10.79
N ALA A 327 -13.71 4.64 11.46
CA ALA A 327 -12.56 3.77 11.40
C ALA A 327 -11.76 3.95 12.70
N ARG A 328 -10.98 2.94 13.10
CA ARG A 328 -10.16 3.03 14.31
C ARG A 328 -8.84 2.30 14.16
N PHE A 329 -7.85 2.77 14.91
CA PHE A 329 -6.62 2.02 15.08
C PHE A 329 -6.81 0.85 16.04
N VAL A 330 -6.10 -0.24 15.78
CA VAL A 330 -5.97 -1.40 16.67
C VAL A 330 -4.50 -1.58 16.99
N GLU A 331 -4.20 -1.52 18.28
CA GLU A 331 -2.87 -1.70 18.83
C GLU A 331 -2.51 -3.18 18.80
N LEU A 332 -1.39 -3.51 18.14
CA LEU A 332 -0.86 -4.87 18.10
C LEU A 332 0.36 -4.96 19.02
N ASP A 333 0.16 -5.51 20.21
CA ASP A 333 1.22 -5.81 21.15
C ASP A 333 1.71 -7.24 20.92
N PHE A 334 2.72 -7.41 20.07
CA PHE A 334 3.41 -8.69 19.92
C PHE A 334 4.49 -8.80 21.00
N ALA A 335 4.26 -9.66 21.97
CA ALA A 335 5.23 -10.03 23.01
C ALA A 335 6.41 -10.83 22.44
#